data_AF-A0A839EBY3-F1
#
_entry.id   AF-A0A839EBY3-F1
#
_cell.length_a   1.000
_cell.length_b   1.000
_cell.length_c   1.000
_cell.angle_alpha   90.00
_cell.angle_beta   90.00
_cell.angle_gamma   90.00
#
_symmetry.space_group_name_H-M   'P 1'
#
loop_
_entity.id
_entity.type
_entity.pdbx_description
1 polymer ?
#
loop_
_entity_poly.entity_id
_entity_poly.type
_entity_poly.pdbx_seq_one_letter_code
_entity_poly.pdbx_strand_id
1 'polypeptide(L)'
;MFRDRLDAGAELADELLRIRLDRPVVLALPRGGVPVAAVVARALGAPLDLVVVRKLGSPDQPEYAMGAIAEGGVRVLDASTIRLLAVSDADIAAVESAERAELARRVERYRRGRPPLDLTGREAVVVDDGLATGATARAACLSARARGAARVVLAVPCAPADVADRVPEADEVVCPVRAAAFFAVGQFYACFDQVDDADVLRALDEAGPSAASEWREAMSEQRREEPDPWEVDPTLMRNQASLTTSEGTVWVAAAAVTSVLVVGMLIALWWRLDAPLALLGALATAVLMLAMIIVRYAVRSRRSRLVTLAALFWLMVLADLAIVLVVAIGP
;
A
#
# COMPACT_ATOMS: atom_id res chain seq x y z
N MET A 1 -11.96 -0.71 6.85
CA MET A 1 -11.37 -1.42 7.99
C MET A 1 -10.57 -2.57 7.44
N PHE A 2 -9.30 -2.65 7.79
CA PHE A 2 -8.39 -3.72 7.39
C PHE A 2 -8.69 -5.00 8.17
N ARG A 3 -8.45 -6.15 7.57
CA ARG A 3 -8.60 -7.43 8.28
C ARG A 3 -7.51 -7.61 9.34
N ASP A 4 -6.26 -7.39 8.94
CA ASP A 4 -5.06 -7.52 9.77
C ASP A 4 -3.94 -6.62 9.20
N ARG A 5 -2.73 -6.70 9.76
CA ARG A 5 -1.56 -5.94 9.31
C ARG A 5 -1.10 -6.31 7.90
N LEU A 6 -1.29 -7.55 7.47
CA LEU A 6 -0.88 -7.99 6.13
C LEU A 6 -1.80 -7.40 5.06
N ASP A 7 -3.10 -7.37 5.35
CA ASP A 7 -4.13 -6.74 4.52
C ASP A 7 -3.86 -5.23 4.35
N ALA A 8 -3.56 -4.55 5.46
CA ALA A 8 -3.17 -3.14 5.45
C ALA A 8 -1.87 -2.88 4.68
N GLY A 9 -0.88 -3.78 4.80
CA GLY A 9 0.36 -3.70 4.04
C GLY A 9 0.17 -3.88 2.53
N ALA A 10 -0.77 -4.73 2.11
CA ALA A 10 -1.10 -4.91 0.69
C ALA A 10 -1.72 -3.65 0.08
N GLU A 11 -2.68 -3.03 0.78
CA GLU A 11 -3.28 -1.77 0.32
C GLU A 11 -2.25 -0.63 0.29
N LEU A 12 -1.38 -0.55 1.31
CA LEU A 12 -0.31 0.43 1.35
C LEU A 12 0.71 0.23 0.21
N ALA A 13 1.04 -1.02 -0.11
CA ALA A 13 1.92 -1.36 -1.21
C ALA A 13 1.33 -0.95 -2.57
N ASP A 14 0.03 -1.16 -2.78
CA ASP A 14 -0.66 -0.75 -4.00
C ASP A 14 -0.61 0.78 -4.22
N GLU A 15 -0.67 1.58 -3.15
CA GLU A 15 -0.47 3.02 -3.24
C GLU A 15 1.00 3.39 -3.52
N LEU A 16 1.95 2.72 -2.85
CA LEU A 16 3.38 2.96 -3.06
C LEU A 16 3.84 2.59 -4.47
N LEU A 17 3.24 1.60 -5.11
CA LEU A 17 3.53 1.22 -6.50
C LEU A 17 3.07 2.28 -7.52
N ARG A 18 2.22 3.24 -7.13
CA ARG A 18 1.77 4.33 -8.01
C ARG A 18 2.73 5.51 -8.01
N ILE A 19 3.60 5.60 -7.02
CA ILE A 19 4.63 6.63 -6.96
C ILE A 19 5.94 6.09 -7.52
N ARG A 20 6.69 6.95 -8.21
CA ARG A 20 8.01 6.58 -8.70
C ARG A 20 8.98 6.62 -7.53
N LEU A 21 9.49 5.45 -7.14
CA LEU A 21 10.56 5.31 -6.17
C LEU A 21 11.86 4.97 -6.88
N ASP A 22 12.94 5.69 -6.57
CA ASP A 22 14.29 5.35 -7.02
C ASP A 22 15.03 4.57 -5.94
N ARG A 23 15.42 3.35 -6.27
CA ARG A 23 16.24 2.50 -5.43
C ARG A 23 15.79 2.42 -3.95
N PRO A 24 14.49 2.16 -3.67
CA PRO A 24 13.93 2.27 -2.33
C PRO A 24 14.55 1.30 -1.33
N VAL A 25 14.59 1.69 -0.06
CA VAL A 25 14.81 0.83 1.11
C VAL A 25 13.60 0.97 2.02
N VAL A 26 13.00 -0.14 2.42
CA VAL A 26 11.88 -0.12 3.36
C VAL A 26 12.42 -0.19 4.79
N LEU A 27 12.07 0.79 5.61
CA LEU A 27 12.44 0.89 7.01
C LEU A 27 11.21 0.68 7.89
N ALA A 28 11.14 -0.45 8.58
CA ALA A 28 10.04 -0.74 9.48
C ALA A 28 10.25 -0.13 10.87
N LEU A 29 9.19 0.42 11.46
CA LEU A 29 9.13 0.75 12.88
C LEU A 29 8.72 -0.49 13.70
N PRO A 30 9.57 -1.01 14.59
CA PRO A 30 9.20 -2.14 15.42
C PRO A 30 8.21 -1.74 16.53
N ARG A 31 7.28 -2.61 16.92
CA ARG A 31 7.08 -3.99 16.40
C ARG A 31 5.96 -4.07 15.36
N GLY A 32 4.90 -3.29 15.57
CA GLY A 32 3.67 -3.32 14.80
C GLY A 32 3.86 -3.04 13.30
N GLY A 33 4.78 -2.14 12.94
CA GLY A 33 5.08 -1.83 11.55
C GLY A 33 5.78 -2.94 10.76
N VAL A 34 6.41 -3.92 11.41
CA VAL A 34 7.25 -4.91 10.72
C VAL A 34 6.44 -5.84 9.78
N PRO A 35 5.31 -6.44 10.19
CA PRO A 35 4.49 -7.21 9.27
C PRO A 35 3.97 -6.42 8.06
N VAL A 36 3.64 -5.14 8.26
CA VAL A 36 3.19 -4.23 7.18
C VAL A 36 4.35 -3.97 6.21
N ALA A 37 5.51 -3.59 6.75
CA ALA A 37 6.71 -3.30 6.00
C ALA A 37 7.23 -4.49 5.20
N ALA A 38 7.11 -5.72 5.73
CA ALA A 38 7.51 -6.93 5.03
C ALA A 38 6.68 -7.15 3.75
N VAL A 39 5.37 -6.88 3.80
CA VAL A 39 4.49 -6.93 2.62
C VAL A 39 4.89 -5.85 1.61
N VAL A 40 5.12 -4.62 2.08
CA VAL A 40 5.55 -3.49 1.25
C VAL A 40 6.90 -3.77 0.57
N ALA A 41 7.90 -4.22 1.31
CA ALA A 41 9.23 -4.53 0.79
C ALA A 41 9.18 -5.60 -0.31
N ARG A 42 8.40 -6.66 -0.09
CA ARG A 42 8.20 -7.72 -1.09
C ARG A 42 7.53 -7.19 -2.35
N ALA A 43 6.51 -6.36 -2.22
CA ALA A 43 5.79 -5.78 -3.36
C ALA A 43 6.67 -4.82 -4.18
N LEU A 44 7.53 -4.04 -3.51
CA LEU A 44 8.46 -3.10 -4.14
C LEU A 44 9.75 -3.77 -4.67
N GLY A 45 9.98 -5.05 -4.35
CA GLY A 45 11.28 -5.70 -4.63
C GLY A 45 12.45 -4.99 -3.92
N ALA A 46 12.19 -4.41 -2.75
CA ALA A 46 13.11 -3.55 -2.03
C ALA A 46 13.67 -4.25 -0.78
N PRO A 47 14.92 -3.96 -0.36
CA PRO A 47 15.43 -4.47 0.90
C PRO A 47 14.63 -3.92 2.09
N LEU A 48 14.39 -4.79 3.08
CA LEU A 48 13.80 -4.45 4.37
C LEU A 48 14.89 -4.29 5.43
N ASP A 49 14.85 -3.18 6.16
CA ASP A 49 15.64 -2.95 7.37
C ASP A 49 14.74 -2.30 8.44
N LEU A 50 15.27 -2.12 9.64
CA LEU A 50 14.57 -1.46 10.73
C LEU A 50 15.06 -0.03 10.93
N VAL A 51 14.17 0.77 11.52
CA VAL A 51 14.50 2.00 12.22
C VAL A 51 13.98 1.90 13.65
N VAL A 52 14.88 1.67 14.60
CA VAL A 52 14.50 1.46 16.01
C VAL A 52 14.29 2.81 16.68
N VAL A 53 13.11 2.99 17.26
CA VAL A 53 12.68 4.22 17.93
C VAL A 53 12.18 3.93 19.34
N ARG A 54 12.28 4.92 20.24
CA ARG A 54 11.67 4.91 21.57
C ARG A 54 10.91 6.22 21.81
N LYS A 55 9.70 6.11 22.35
CA LYS A 55 8.93 7.26 22.79
C LYS A 55 9.51 7.77 24.11
N LEU A 56 9.54 9.08 24.27
CA LEU A 56 9.80 9.73 25.55
C LEU A 56 8.43 10.08 26.13
N GLY A 57 7.97 9.28 27.10
CA GLY A 57 6.73 9.56 27.84
C GLY A 57 6.94 10.63 28.90
N SER A 58 5.91 11.37 29.26
CA SER A 58 5.96 12.26 30.43
C SER A 58 6.17 11.41 31.71
N PRO A 59 6.98 11.86 32.68
CA PRO A 59 7.26 11.11 33.91
C PRO A 59 6.00 10.68 34.67
N ASP A 60 5.05 11.61 34.84
CA ASP A 60 3.82 11.37 35.60
C ASP A 60 2.73 10.69 34.77
N GLN A 61 2.81 10.81 33.44
CA GLN A 61 1.82 10.26 32.51
C GLN A 61 2.50 9.66 31.29
N PRO A 62 3.07 8.44 31.40
CA PRO A 62 3.89 7.84 30.34
C PRO A 62 3.16 7.65 28.99
N GLU A 63 1.83 7.57 29.02
CA GLU A 63 0.97 7.51 27.83
C GLU A 63 1.03 8.78 26.97
N TYR A 64 1.35 9.94 27.57
CA TYR A 64 1.55 11.19 26.84
C TYR A 64 3.01 11.32 26.43
N ALA A 65 3.27 11.14 25.15
CA ALA A 65 4.61 11.27 24.59
C ALA A 65 5.02 12.75 24.48
N MET A 66 6.05 13.15 25.23
CA MET A 66 6.73 14.44 25.12
C MET A 66 7.79 14.46 24.02
N GLY A 67 8.06 13.32 23.38
CA GLY A 67 9.05 13.22 22.31
C GLY A 67 9.33 11.79 21.88
N ALA A 68 10.40 11.62 21.10
CA ALA A 68 10.94 10.34 20.70
C ALA A 68 12.44 10.43 20.40
N ILE A 69 13.15 9.33 20.57
CA ILE A 69 14.54 9.14 20.16
C ILE A 69 14.64 7.98 19.16
N ALA A 70 15.65 8.01 18.32
CA ALA A 70 15.92 6.95 17.36
C ALA A 70 17.42 6.63 17.27
N GLU A 71 17.75 5.52 16.63
CA GLU A 71 19.13 5.21 16.26
C GLU A 71 19.77 6.34 15.43
N GLY A 72 21.10 6.47 15.50
CA GLY A 72 21.83 7.58 14.87
C GLY A 72 21.83 8.88 15.69
N GLY A 73 21.43 8.82 16.97
CA GLY A 73 21.50 9.96 17.89
C GLY A 73 20.34 10.96 17.78
N VAL A 74 19.32 10.65 16.97
CA VAL A 74 18.16 11.51 16.74
C VAL A 74 17.32 11.68 18.02
N ARG A 75 16.90 12.92 18.26
CA ARG A 75 15.98 13.30 19.33
C ARG A 75 14.94 14.29 18.78
N VAL A 76 13.68 14.00 19.03
CA VAL A 76 12.53 14.85 18.74
C VAL A 76 11.80 15.13 20.03
N LEU A 77 11.53 16.40 20.32
CA LEU A 77 10.72 16.82 21.45
C LEU A 77 9.47 17.55 20.97
N ASP A 78 8.37 17.35 21.69
CA ASP A 78 7.15 18.12 21.51
C ASP A 78 7.07 19.23 22.57
N ALA A 79 7.45 20.44 22.16
CA ALA A 79 7.50 21.59 23.03
C ALA A 79 6.11 21.98 23.57
N SER A 80 5.01 21.68 22.85
CA SER A 80 3.66 21.92 23.37
C SER A 80 3.32 21.01 24.55
N THR A 81 3.54 19.70 24.41
CA THR A 81 3.29 18.74 25.50
C THR A 81 4.17 19.03 26.72
N ILE A 82 5.45 19.33 26.51
CA ILE A 82 6.37 19.68 27.61
C ILE A 82 5.86 20.90 28.39
N ARG A 83 5.42 21.96 27.68
CA ARG A 83 4.86 23.16 28.33
C ARG A 83 3.53 22.86 29.02
N LEU A 84 2.64 22.10 28.38
CA LEU A 84 1.32 21.78 28.91
C LEU A 84 1.40 20.98 30.21
N LEU A 85 2.33 20.03 30.28
CA LEU A 85 2.52 19.15 31.43
C LEU A 85 3.57 19.68 32.42
N ALA A 86 4.13 20.87 32.17
CA ALA A 86 5.16 21.51 32.99
C ALA A 86 6.36 20.59 33.31
N VAL A 87 6.79 19.78 32.34
CA VAL A 87 7.89 18.83 32.52
C VAL A 87 9.22 19.59 32.57
N SER A 88 10.03 19.32 33.60
CA SER A 88 11.33 19.98 33.75
C SER A 88 12.40 19.39 32.83
N ASP A 89 13.45 20.16 32.53
CA ASP A 89 14.59 19.65 31.75
C ASP A 89 15.29 18.47 32.43
N ALA A 90 15.30 18.45 33.77
CA ALA A 90 15.86 17.35 34.55
C ALA A 90 15.05 16.06 34.36
N ASP A 91 13.72 16.17 34.33
CA ASP A 91 12.83 15.04 34.09
C ASP A 91 12.97 14.52 32.66
N ILE A 92 13.05 15.42 31.67
CA ILE A 92 13.30 15.05 30.27
C ILE A 92 14.60 14.26 30.16
N ALA A 93 15.68 14.75 30.79
CA ALA A 93 16.98 14.08 30.77
C ALA A 93 16.94 12.70 31.45
N ALA A 94 16.20 12.56 32.56
CA ALA A 94 16.04 11.28 33.26
C ALA A 94 15.31 10.25 32.39
N VAL A 95 14.18 10.63 31.78
CA VAL A 95 13.42 9.75 30.87
C VAL A 95 14.26 9.41 29.64
N GLU A 96 14.92 10.40 29.04
CA GLU A 96 15.76 10.17 27.86
C GLU A 96 16.89 9.18 28.16
N SER A 97 17.55 9.30 29.30
CA SER A 97 18.62 8.37 29.70
C SER A 97 18.12 6.92 29.79
N ALA A 98 16.98 6.70 30.45
CA ALA A 98 16.37 5.38 30.56
C ALA A 98 15.95 4.82 29.18
N GLU A 99 15.32 5.66 28.35
CA GLU A 99 14.87 5.25 27.02
C GLU A 99 16.03 5.03 26.04
N ARG A 100 17.16 5.73 26.20
CA ARG A 100 18.39 5.47 25.42
C ARG A 100 19.00 4.12 25.76
N ALA A 101 19.01 3.73 27.04
CA ALA A 101 19.46 2.39 27.44
C ALA A 101 18.57 1.30 26.83
N GLU A 102 17.25 1.50 26.85
CA GLU A 102 16.29 0.57 26.22
C GLU A 102 16.42 0.55 24.68
N LEU A 103 16.63 1.71 24.05
CA LEU A 103 16.89 1.81 22.62
C LEU A 103 18.11 0.98 22.24
N ALA A 104 19.23 1.15 22.94
CA ALA A 104 20.46 0.39 22.71
C ALA A 104 20.23 -1.13 22.86
N ARG A 105 19.49 -1.56 23.88
CA ARG A 105 19.13 -2.96 24.09
C ARG A 105 18.32 -3.54 22.92
N ARG A 106 17.34 -2.79 22.39
CA ARG A 106 16.51 -3.22 21.25
C ARG A 106 17.30 -3.24 19.95
N VAL A 107 18.15 -2.24 19.71
CA VAL A 107 19.04 -2.20 18.56
C VAL A 107 19.92 -3.45 18.55
N GLU A 108 20.58 -3.77 19.66
CA GLU A 108 21.42 -4.97 19.77
C GLU A 108 20.62 -6.25 19.49
N ARG A 109 19.45 -6.40 20.12
CA ARG A 109 18.57 -7.57 19.92
C ARG A 109 18.16 -7.76 18.47
N TYR A 110 17.66 -6.71 17.82
CA TYR A 110 17.12 -6.83 16.47
C TYR A 110 18.20 -6.88 15.41
N ARG A 111 19.29 -6.12 15.59
CA ARG A 111 20.37 -6.09 14.61
C ARG A 111 21.29 -7.31 14.67
N ARG A 112 21.42 -7.96 15.84
CA ARG A 112 22.29 -9.15 16.03
C ARG A 112 23.70 -8.93 15.43
N GLY A 113 24.28 -7.76 15.68
CA GLY A 113 25.58 -7.35 15.14
C GLY A 113 25.60 -6.88 13.67
N ARG A 114 24.48 -6.91 12.94
CA ARG A 114 24.40 -6.37 11.56
C ARG A 114 24.32 -4.84 11.58
N PRO A 115 25.11 -4.11 10.78
CA PRO A 115 24.98 -2.65 10.70
C PRO A 115 23.64 -2.25 10.04
N PRO A 116 23.12 -1.04 10.33
CA PRO A 116 22.06 -0.43 9.53
C PRO A 116 22.44 -0.35 8.05
N LEU A 117 21.47 -0.50 7.16
CA LEU A 117 21.70 -0.27 5.73
C LEU A 117 22.11 1.19 5.47
N ASP A 118 23.09 1.37 4.60
CA ASP A 118 23.45 2.68 4.07
C ASP A 118 22.34 3.18 3.13
N LEU A 119 21.85 4.39 3.40
CA LEU A 119 20.79 5.03 2.63
C LEU A 119 21.33 6.14 1.70
N THR A 120 22.65 6.33 1.63
CA THR A 120 23.29 7.37 0.82
C THR A 120 22.80 7.32 -0.63
N GLY A 121 22.12 8.38 -1.06
CA GLY A 121 21.61 8.50 -2.43
C GLY A 121 20.45 7.56 -2.77
N ARG A 122 19.80 6.94 -1.76
CA ARG A 122 18.64 6.07 -1.89
C ARG A 122 17.39 6.73 -1.31
N GLU A 123 16.22 6.25 -1.71
CA GLU A 123 14.96 6.67 -1.10
C GLU A 123 14.58 5.72 0.05
N ALA A 124 14.22 6.29 1.19
CA ALA A 124 13.78 5.54 2.36
C ALA A 124 12.25 5.56 2.45
N VAL A 125 11.63 4.40 2.55
CA VAL A 125 10.19 4.23 2.79
C VAL A 125 10.01 3.80 4.25
N VAL A 126 9.66 4.75 5.11
CA VAL A 126 9.45 4.54 6.54
C VAL A 126 8.03 4.00 6.75
N VAL A 127 7.89 2.80 7.31
CA VAL A 127 6.61 2.09 7.44
C VAL A 127 6.26 1.79 8.89
N ASP A 128 5.01 2.08 9.27
CA ASP A 128 4.40 1.67 10.54
C ASP A 128 2.99 1.09 10.31
N ASP A 129 2.39 0.45 11.33
CA ASP A 129 1.01 -0.06 11.25
C ASP A 129 -0.08 1.01 11.41
N GLY A 130 0.31 2.21 11.80
CA GLY A 130 -0.52 3.39 11.78
C GLY A 130 0.14 4.52 12.54
N LEU A 131 -0.39 5.73 12.39
CA LEU A 131 0.17 6.91 13.04
C LEU A 131 -0.88 7.61 13.85
N ALA A 132 -0.68 7.71 15.16
CA ALA A 132 -1.54 8.52 16.04
C ALA A 132 -0.98 9.94 16.22
N THR A 133 0.13 10.10 16.94
CA THR A 133 0.68 11.43 17.31
C THR A 133 1.84 11.88 16.42
N GLY A 134 2.51 10.95 15.73
CA GLY A 134 3.60 11.25 14.79
C GLY A 134 5.01 11.32 15.39
N ALA A 135 5.19 11.45 16.71
CA ALA A 135 6.52 11.61 17.31
C ALA A 135 7.53 10.52 16.92
N THR A 136 7.11 9.25 16.90
CA THR A 136 7.95 8.12 16.47
C THR A 136 8.27 8.18 14.98
N ALA A 137 7.28 8.52 14.14
CA ALA A 137 7.46 8.66 12.70
C ALA A 137 8.42 9.80 12.37
N ARG A 138 8.33 10.94 13.05
CA ARG A 138 9.28 12.06 12.93
C ARG A 138 10.71 11.63 13.24
N ALA A 139 10.92 10.97 14.38
CA ALA A 139 12.23 10.47 14.77
C ALA A 139 12.77 9.43 13.77
N ALA A 140 11.91 8.57 13.23
CA ALA A 140 12.28 7.62 12.18
C ALA A 140 12.68 8.31 10.87
N CYS A 141 11.92 9.31 10.40
CA CYS A 141 12.23 10.07 9.20
C CYS A 141 13.57 10.81 9.33
N LEU A 142 13.81 11.45 10.48
CA LEU A 142 15.09 12.11 10.77
C LEU A 142 16.25 11.11 10.86
N SER A 143 16.03 9.91 11.39
CA SER A 143 17.05 8.86 11.43
C SER A 143 17.40 8.36 10.02
N ALA A 144 16.40 8.19 9.15
CA ALA A 144 16.62 7.87 7.74
C ALA A 144 17.43 8.97 7.03
N ARG A 145 17.14 10.25 7.32
CA ARG A 145 17.93 11.38 6.81
C ARG A 145 19.36 11.39 7.30
N ALA A 146 19.58 11.16 8.60
CA ALA A 146 20.93 11.08 9.17
C ALA A 146 21.76 9.93 8.56
N ARG A 147 21.10 8.88 8.05
CA ARG A 147 21.70 7.76 7.32
C ARG A 147 21.94 8.03 5.82
N GLY A 148 21.70 9.25 5.35
CA GLY A 148 22.01 9.67 3.98
C GLY A 148 20.89 9.50 2.95
N ALA A 149 19.66 9.16 3.37
CA ALA A 149 18.52 9.06 2.45
C ALA A 149 18.39 10.35 1.63
N ALA A 150 18.14 10.22 0.32
CA ALA A 150 17.93 11.32 -0.63
C ALA A 150 16.47 11.78 -0.66
N ARG A 151 15.53 10.84 -0.45
CA ARG A 151 14.10 11.09 -0.22
C ARG A 151 13.61 10.22 0.93
N VAL A 152 12.69 10.72 1.74
CA VAL A 152 12.04 10.00 2.84
C VAL A 152 10.53 10.06 2.62
N VAL A 153 9.95 8.90 2.36
CA VAL A 153 8.51 8.69 2.22
C VAL A 153 8.00 8.02 3.49
N LEU A 154 7.05 8.66 4.17
CA LEU A 154 6.32 8.03 5.27
C LEU A 154 5.13 7.28 4.69
N ALA A 155 5.02 5.98 4.97
CA ALA A 155 3.94 5.14 4.49
C ALA A 155 3.26 4.45 5.66
N VAL A 156 2.00 4.82 5.94
CA VAL A 156 1.22 4.28 7.06
C VAL A 156 -0.21 3.96 6.61
N PRO A 157 -0.80 2.81 6.95
CA PRO A 157 -2.13 2.44 6.45
C PRO A 157 -3.23 3.40 6.91
N CYS A 158 -3.15 3.89 8.15
CA CYS A 158 -4.12 4.81 8.72
C CYS A 158 -3.47 5.89 9.59
N ALA A 159 -4.03 7.10 9.53
CA ALA A 159 -3.61 8.23 10.35
C ALA A 159 -4.73 9.29 10.48
N PRO A 160 -4.59 10.25 11.41
CA PRO A 160 -5.37 11.48 11.41
C PRO A 160 -5.28 12.24 10.08
N ALA A 161 -6.30 13.04 9.77
CA ALA A 161 -6.37 13.82 8.53
C ALA A 161 -5.17 14.79 8.35
N ASP A 162 -4.64 15.30 9.46
CA ASP A 162 -3.52 16.24 9.57
C ASP A 162 -2.14 15.54 9.64
N VAL A 163 -2.03 14.26 9.23
CA VAL A 163 -0.77 13.49 9.31
C VAL A 163 0.43 14.16 8.65
N ALA A 164 0.24 14.86 7.53
CA ALA A 164 1.32 15.57 6.83
C ALA A 164 1.89 16.72 7.68
N ASP A 165 1.04 17.43 8.40
CA ASP A 165 1.44 18.51 9.30
C ASP A 165 2.14 17.98 10.55
N ARG A 166 1.81 16.75 10.97
CA ARG A 166 2.41 16.07 12.12
C ARG A 166 3.81 15.53 11.84
N VAL A 167 4.18 15.30 10.57
CA VAL A 167 5.49 14.75 10.19
C VAL A 167 6.09 15.57 9.04
N PRO A 168 6.46 16.83 9.28
CA PRO A 168 7.03 17.70 8.25
C PRO A 168 8.41 17.22 7.75
N GLU A 169 9.04 16.26 8.43
CA GLU A 169 10.33 15.69 8.05
C GLU A 169 10.25 14.64 6.93
N ALA A 170 9.04 14.17 6.59
CA ALA A 170 8.81 13.34 5.42
C ALA A 170 8.57 14.23 4.19
N ASP A 171 9.19 13.92 3.05
CA ASP A 171 8.92 14.69 1.82
C ASP A 171 7.56 14.31 1.23
N GLU A 172 7.11 13.08 1.50
CA GLU A 172 5.83 12.56 1.04
C GLU A 172 5.22 11.63 2.08
N VAL A 173 3.89 11.72 2.21
CA VAL A 173 3.11 10.86 3.11
C VAL A 173 2.08 10.07 2.33
N VAL A 174 2.29 8.75 2.25
CA VAL A 174 1.35 7.79 1.68
C VAL A 174 0.50 7.21 2.79
N CYS A 175 -0.80 7.55 2.77
CA CYS A 175 -1.74 7.13 3.79
C CYS A 175 -3.13 6.89 3.17
N PRO A 176 -3.50 5.63 2.87
CA PRO A 176 -4.78 5.31 2.24
C PRO A 176 -5.98 5.75 3.08
N VAL A 177 -5.90 5.62 4.41
CA VAL A 177 -6.99 5.96 5.32
C VAL A 177 -6.63 7.16 6.20
N ARG A 178 -7.14 8.33 5.82
CA ARG A 178 -7.05 9.57 6.61
C ARG A 178 -8.38 9.85 7.31
N ALA A 179 -8.40 9.79 8.64
CA ALA A 179 -9.63 9.91 9.42
C ALA A 179 -9.71 11.23 10.20
N ALA A 180 -10.87 11.89 10.16
CA ALA A 180 -11.15 13.05 11.00
C ALA A 180 -11.32 12.66 12.48
N ALA A 181 -11.93 11.50 12.75
CA ALA A 181 -12.08 10.93 14.09
C ALA A 181 -11.08 9.77 14.27
N PHE A 182 -9.93 10.07 14.87
CA PHE A 182 -8.86 9.11 15.10
C PHE A 182 -8.60 8.94 16.60
N PHE A 183 -8.96 7.79 17.17
CA PHE A 183 -8.74 7.52 18.60
C PHE A 183 -7.52 6.62 18.82
N ALA A 184 -7.41 5.54 18.06
CA ALA A 184 -6.28 4.61 18.14
C ALA A 184 -6.06 3.91 16.80
N VAL A 185 -4.83 3.45 16.54
CA VAL A 185 -4.49 2.67 15.33
C VAL A 185 -5.37 1.42 15.22
N GLY A 186 -5.55 0.70 16.33
CA GLY A 186 -6.29 -0.57 16.36
C GLY A 186 -7.75 -0.46 15.91
N GLN A 187 -8.38 0.72 15.91
CA GLN A 187 -9.77 0.89 15.46
C GLN A 187 -9.96 0.61 13.97
N PHE A 188 -8.88 0.64 13.18
CA PHE A 188 -8.92 0.40 11.74
C PHE A 188 -8.70 -1.07 11.37
N TYR A 189 -8.49 -1.94 12.37
CA TYR A 189 -8.14 -3.34 12.20
C TYR A 189 -9.21 -4.24 12.84
N ALA A 190 -9.65 -5.26 12.10
CA ALA A 190 -10.51 -6.31 12.67
C ALA A 190 -9.72 -7.22 13.63
N CYS A 191 -8.45 -7.49 13.30
CA CYS A 191 -7.49 -8.20 14.15
C CYS A 191 -6.23 -7.33 14.33
N PHE A 192 -5.89 -7.00 15.58
CA PHE A 192 -4.78 -6.12 15.93
C PHE A 192 -3.92 -6.71 17.07
N ASP A 193 -3.56 -7.98 16.92
CA ASP A 193 -2.80 -8.72 17.92
C ASP A 193 -1.42 -8.11 18.17
N GLN A 194 -0.87 -8.34 19.36
CA GLN A 194 0.48 -7.86 19.69
C GLN A 194 1.51 -8.61 18.85
N VAL A 195 2.39 -7.86 18.18
CA VAL A 195 3.56 -8.40 17.48
C VAL A 195 4.70 -8.54 18.49
N ASP A 196 5.31 -9.72 18.58
CA ASP A 196 6.41 -9.95 19.53
C ASP A 196 7.80 -9.77 18.88
N ASP A 197 8.86 -9.86 19.69
CA ASP A 197 10.23 -9.72 19.19
C ASP A 197 10.62 -10.89 18.26
N ALA A 198 10.03 -12.07 18.41
CA ALA A 198 10.33 -13.23 17.58
C ALA A 198 9.73 -13.08 16.17
N ASP A 199 8.55 -12.48 16.06
CA ASP A 199 7.91 -12.12 14.80
C ASP A 199 8.75 -11.11 14.00
N VAL A 200 9.29 -10.10 14.69
CA VAL A 200 10.18 -9.11 14.07
C VAL A 200 11.43 -9.78 13.49
N LEU A 201 12.07 -10.66 14.27
CA LEU A 201 13.28 -11.34 13.85
C LEU A 201 13.00 -12.31 12.69
N ARG A 202 11.87 -13.02 12.71
CA ARG A 202 11.44 -13.91 11.62
C ARG A 202 11.25 -13.15 10.32
N ALA A 203 10.56 -12.01 10.36
CA ALA A 203 10.35 -11.17 9.18
C ALA A 203 11.67 -10.64 8.60
N LEU A 204 12.64 -10.28 9.45
CA LEU A 204 13.98 -9.86 9.00
C LEU A 204 14.78 -11.02 8.39
N ASP A 205 14.70 -12.22 8.97
CA ASP A 205 15.39 -13.39 8.46
C ASP A 205 14.80 -13.86 7.12
N GLU A 206 13.48 -13.78 6.96
CA GLU A 206 12.77 -14.04 5.69
C GLU A 206 13.06 -12.99 4.61
N ALA A 207 13.21 -11.72 5.00
CA ALA A 207 13.57 -10.66 4.06
C ALA A 207 15.01 -10.82 3.55
N GLY A 208 15.91 -11.35 4.40
CA GLY A 208 17.21 -11.93 4.06
C GLY A 208 18.22 -11.03 3.32
N PRO A 209 19.54 -11.31 3.44
CA PRO A 209 20.56 -10.64 2.62
C PRO A 209 20.43 -10.91 1.11
N SER A 210 19.66 -11.94 0.70
CA SER A 210 19.42 -12.32 -0.70
C SER A 210 18.71 -11.22 -1.48
N ALA A 211 17.65 -10.62 -0.94
CA ALA A 211 16.98 -9.50 -1.61
C ALA A 211 17.90 -8.29 -1.77
N ALA A 212 18.79 -8.03 -0.79
CA ALA A 212 19.75 -6.95 -0.88
C ALA A 212 20.93 -7.24 -1.83
N SER A 213 21.34 -8.52 -2.00
CA SER A 213 22.36 -8.92 -2.97
C SER A 213 21.79 -9.02 -4.38
N GLU A 214 20.62 -9.63 -4.56
CA GLU A 214 19.87 -9.68 -5.83
C GLU A 214 19.54 -8.28 -6.31
N TRP A 215 19.14 -7.37 -5.42
CA TRP A 215 18.93 -5.98 -5.77
C TRP A 215 20.25 -5.27 -6.15
N ARG A 216 21.36 -5.56 -5.46
CA ARG A 216 22.70 -5.05 -5.85
C ARG A 216 23.15 -5.59 -7.22
N GLU A 217 22.88 -6.85 -7.49
CA GLU A 217 23.24 -7.55 -8.73
C GLU A 217 22.35 -7.07 -9.90
N ALA A 218 21.04 -7.04 -9.73
CA ALA A 218 20.07 -6.48 -10.67
C ALA A 218 20.34 -5.00 -10.99
N MET A 219 20.73 -4.20 -9.99
CA MET A 219 21.11 -2.80 -10.21
C MET A 219 22.46 -2.66 -10.94
N SER A 220 23.40 -3.58 -10.72
CA SER A 220 24.67 -3.61 -11.44
C SER A 220 24.50 -4.00 -12.92
N GLU A 221 23.52 -4.85 -13.22
CA GLU A 221 23.10 -5.20 -14.58
C GLU A 221 22.32 -4.06 -15.24
N GLN A 222 21.34 -3.48 -14.55
CA GLN A 222 20.54 -2.36 -15.06
C GLN A 222 21.39 -1.11 -15.37
N ARG A 223 22.43 -0.81 -14.56
CA ARG A 223 23.38 0.28 -14.82
C ARG A 223 24.33 -0.01 -16.00
N ARG A 224 24.51 -1.29 -16.38
CA ARG A 224 25.23 -1.69 -17.60
C ARG A 224 24.34 -1.65 -18.84
N GLU A 225 23.02 -1.76 -18.65
CA GLU A 225 22.01 -1.80 -19.71
C GLU A 225 21.28 -0.47 -19.96
N GLU A 226 21.49 0.57 -19.13
CA GLU A 226 20.97 1.92 -19.41
C GLU A 226 21.56 2.44 -20.74
N PRO A 227 20.75 2.58 -21.81
CA PRO A 227 21.24 3.09 -23.08
C PRO A 227 21.60 4.58 -22.93
N ASP A 228 22.47 5.07 -23.82
CA ASP A 228 22.77 6.50 -23.93
C ASP A 228 21.44 7.30 -23.92
N PRO A 229 21.28 8.34 -23.07
CA PRO A 229 20.05 9.13 -22.99
C PRO A 229 19.52 9.67 -24.33
N TRP A 230 20.34 9.65 -25.38
CA TRP A 230 19.97 10.04 -26.74
C TRP A 230 19.51 8.88 -27.65
N GLU A 231 19.45 7.65 -27.16
CA GLU A 231 19.16 6.41 -27.91
C GLU A 231 17.80 5.77 -27.55
N VAL A 232 16.78 6.58 -27.24
CA VAL A 232 15.42 6.07 -26.97
C VAL A 232 14.58 6.15 -28.24
N ASP A 233 14.24 4.99 -28.83
CA ASP A 233 13.34 4.88 -29.98
C ASP A 233 11.91 5.35 -29.59
N PRO A 234 11.40 6.47 -30.15
CA PRO A 234 10.11 7.03 -29.79
C PRO A 234 8.91 6.18 -30.24
N THR A 235 9.13 5.06 -30.96
CA THR A 235 8.06 4.21 -31.49
C THR A 235 7.72 2.98 -30.62
N LEU A 236 8.50 2.69 -29.57
CA LEU A 236 8.24 1.55 -28.69
C LEU A 236 7.09 1.84 -27.70
N MET A 237 5.87 1.39 -28.04
CA MET A 237 4.69 1.40 -27.16
C MET A 237 4.76 0.35 -26.03
N ARG A 238 5.77 0.42 -25.16
CA ARG A 238 5.86 -0.45 -23.97
C ARG A 238 5.83 0.40 -22.69
N ASN A 239 4.67 0.99 -22.42
CA ASN A 239 4.21 1.55 -21.13
C ASN A 239 3.20 2.69 -21.35
N GLN A 240 2.24 2.49 -22.26
CA GLN A 240 1.14 3.45 -22.37
C GLN A 240 0.21 3.29 -21.17
N ALA A 241 -0.06 4.41 -20.48
CA ALA A 241 -0.93 4.47 -19.31
C ALA A 241 -2.34 3.89 -19.58
N SER A 242 -2.80 3.89 -20.84
CA SER A 242 -4.07 3.30 -21.25
C SER A 242 -4.14 1.77 -21.05
N LEU A 243 -3.01 1.07 -21.10
CA LEU A 243 -2.94 -0.39 -20.95
C LEU A 243 -2.84 -0.83 -19.48
N THR A 244 -2.34 0.03 -18.59
CA THR A 244 -2.07 -0.31 -17.17
C THR A 244 -3.12 0.23 -16.19
N THR A 245 -3.94 1.21 -16.61
CA THR A 245 -4.95 1.86 -15.75
C THR A 245 -6.38 1.32 -15.92
N SER A 246 -6.62 0.30 -16.73
CA SER A 246 -7.97 -0.23 -16.91
C SER A 246 -8.51 -0.90 -15.63
N GLU A 247 -9.54 -0.30 -15.05
CA GLU A 247 -10.22 -0.76 -13.82
C GLU A 247 -11.29 -1.84 -14.08
N GLY A 248 -11.53 -2.19 -15.36
CA GLY A 248 -12.62 -3.06 -15.78
C GLY A 248 -13.96 -2.32 -15.97
N THR A 249 -14.04 -1.03 -15.64
CA THR A 249 -15.21 -0.16 -15.89
C THR A 249 -15.60 -0.14 -17.36
N VAL A 250 -14.62 -0.17 -18.27
CA VAL A 250 -14.83 -0.21 -19.73
C VAL A 250 -15.64 -1.44 -20.16
N TRP A 251 -15.34 -2.61 -19.60
CA TRP A 251 -16.06 -3.86 -19.94
C TRP A 251 -17.53 -3.81 -19.52
N VAL A 252 -17.82 -3.30 -18.31
CA VAL A 252 -19.20 -3.19 -17.82
C VAL A 252 -19.97 -2.10 -18.57
N ALA A 253 -19.31 -0.98 -18.92
CA ALA A 253 -19.94 0.07 -19.72
C ALA A 253 -20.27 -0.42 -21.14
N ALA A 254 -19.34 -1.11 -21.80
CA ALA A 254 -19.57 -1.71 -23.10
C ALA A 254 -20.69 -2.77 -23.06
N ALA A 255 -20.71 -3.60 -22.01
CA ALA A 255 -21.78 -4.57 -21.78
C ALA A 255 -23.14 -3.89 -21.63
N ALA A 256 -23.25 -2.84 -20.81
CA ALA A 256 -24.50 -2.10 -20.58
C ALA A 256 -25.10 -1.56 -21.88
N VAL A 257 -24.28 -0.90 -22.72
CA VAL A 257 -24.72 -0.36 -24.01
C VAL A 257 -25.19 -1.49 -24.92
N THR A 258 -24.41 -2.57 -25.00
CA THR A 258 -24.76 -3.74 -25.83
C THR A 258 -26.07 -4.37 -25.39
N SER A 259 -26.25 -4.59 -24.08
CA SER A 259 -27.47 -5.19 -23.54
C SER A 259 -28.71 -4.34 -23.83
N VAL A 260 -28.64 -3.01 -23.72
CA VAL A 260 -29.77 -2.12 -24.03
C VAL A 260 -30.18 -2.25 -25.50
N LEU A 261 -29.20 -2.25 -26.42
CA LEU A 261 -29.46 -2.38 -27.85
C LEU A 261 -30.07 -3.73 -28.21
N VAL A 262 -29.49 -4.82 -27.69
CA VAL A 262 -29.95 -6.18 -27.99
C VAL A 262 -31.33 -6.45 -27.37
N VAL A 263 -31.53 -6.12 -26.10
CA VAL A 263 -32.83 -6.32 -25.43
C VAL A 263 -33.93 -5.52 -26.14
N GLY A 264 -33.65 -4.26 -26.50
CA GLY A 264 -34.60 -3.44 -27.28
C GLY A 264 -34.97 -4.08 -28.62
N MET A 265 -33.97 -4.59 -29.36
CA MET A 265 -34.20 -5.29 -30.62
C MET A 265 -34.99 -6.59 -30.44
N LEU A 266 -34.66 -7.41 -29.43
CA LEU A 266 -35.35 -8.67 -29.16
C LEU A 266 -36.81 -8.44 -28.73
N ILE A 267 -37.09 -7.41 -27.93
CA ILE A 267 -38.47 -7.03 -27.58
C ILE A 267 -39.25 -6.60 -28.83
N ALA A 268 -38.63 -5.81 -29.72
CA ALA A 268 -39.26 -5.40 -30.97
C ALA A 268 -39.54 -6.61 -31.90
N LEU A 269 -38.62 -7.56 -31.98
CA LEU A 269 -38.80 -8.80 -32.74
C LEU A 269 -39.88 -9.68 -32.13
N TRP A 270 -39.94 -9.82 -30.80
CA TRP A 270 -41.01 -10.54 -30.12
C TRP A 270 -42.37 -9.93 -30.45
N TRP A 271 -42.50 -8.60 -30.34
CA TRP A 271 -43.77 -7.93 -30.61
C TRP A 271 -44.22 -8.07 -32.08
N ARG A 272 -43.27 -8.17 -33.01
CA ARG A 272 -43.53 -8.26 -34.44
C ARG A 272 -43.76 -9.69 -34.96
N LEU A 273 -43.06 -10.67 -34.40
CA LEU A 273 -42.99 -12.05 -34.91
C LEU A 273 -43.60 -13.08 -33.95
N ASP A 274 -44.07 -12.66 -32.77
CA ASP A 274 -44.55 -13.50 -31.68
C ASP A 274 -43.58 -14.63 -31.32
N ALA A 275 -42.27 -14.33 -31.36
CA ALA A 275 -41.20 -15.31 -31.17
C ALA A 275 -40.83 -15.40 -29.66
N PRO A 276 -41.28 -16.42 -28.90
CA PRO A 276 -40.97 -16.53 -27.47
C PRO A 276 -39.47 -16.71 -27.20
N LEU A 277 -38.73 -17.21 -28.18
CA LEU A 277 -37.26 -17.30 -28.15
C LEU A 277 -36.59 -15.92 -27.96
N ALA A 278 -37.19 -14.83 -28.45
CA ALA A 278 -36.65 -13.49 -28.26
C ALA A 278 -36.75 -13.00 -26.81
N LEU A 279 -37.82 -13.37 -26.09
CA LEU A 279 -37.95 -13.09 -24.65
C LEU A 279 -36.91 -13.85 -23.83
N LEU A 280 -36.66 -15.13 -24.17
CA LEU A 280 -35.62 -15.93 -23.54
C LEU A 280 -34.23 -15.33 -23.76
N GLY A 281 -33.97 -14.80 -24.96
CA GLY A 281 -32.73 -14.07 -25.24
C GLY A 281 -32.57 -12.82 -24.40
N ALA A 282 -33.61 -11.97 -24.33
CA ALA A 282 -33.57 -10.76 -23.52
C ALA A 282 -33.30 -11.07 -22.03
N LEU A 283 -33.88 -12.14 -21.50
CA LEU A 283 -33.62 -12.62 -20.15
C LEU A 283 -32.17 -13.09 -19.98
N ALA A 284 -31.63 -13.85 -20.93
CA ALA A 284 -30.25 -14.34 -20.89
C ALA A 284 -29.24 -13.18 -20.90
N THR A 285 -29.44 -12.16 -21.74
CA THR A 285 -28.62 -10.94 -21.79
C THR A 285 -28.65 -10.22 -20.44
N ALA A 286 -29.81 -10.08 -19.81
CA ALA A 286 -29.95 -9.44 -18.50
C ALA A 286 -29.22 -10.21 -17.39
N VAL A 287 -29.29 -11.55 -17.41
CA VAL A 287 -28.58 -12.42 -16.45
C VAL A 287 -27.06 -12.30 -16.61
N LEU A 288 -26.54 -12.31 -17.84
CA LEU A 288 -25.12 -12.15 -18.10
C LEU A 288 -24.60 -10.76 -17.70
N MET A 289 -25.39 -9.71 -17.95
CA MET A 289 -25.09 -8.36 -17.47
C MET A 289 -25.02 -8.31 -15.94
N LEU A 290 -25.98 -8.94 -15.25
CA LEU A 290 -25.95 -9.03 -13.78
C LEU A 290 -24.73 -9.81 -13.28
N ALA A 291 -24.37 -10.92 -13.94
CA ALA A 291 -23.16 -11.68 -13.61
C ALA A 291 -21.88 -10.84 -13.77
N MET A 292 -21.80 -10.00 -14.81
CA MET A 292 -20.68 -9.07 -14.98
C MET A 292 -20.62 -8.02 -13.87
N ILE A 293 -21.76 -7.47 -13.44
CA ILE A 293 -21.83 -6.56 -12.29
C ILE A 293 -21.35 -7.27 -11.03
N ILE A 294 -21.82 -8.49 -10.76
CA ILE A 294 -21.40 -9.28 -9.60
C ILE A 294 -19.90 -9.54 -9.65
N VAL A 295 -19.34 -9.98 -10.78
CA VAL A 295 -17.90 -10.23 -10.93
C VAL A 295 -17.08 -8.98 -10.65
N ARG A 296 -17.55 -7.80 -11.09
CA ARG A 296 -16.88 -6.52 -10.82
C ARG A 296 -16.69 -6.27 -9.32
N TYR A 297 -17.69 -6.59 -8.51
CA TYR A 297 -17.68 -6.29 -7.07
C TYR A 297 -17.23 -7.47 -6.19
N ALA A 298 -17.37 -8.72 -6.67
CA ALA A 298 -17.10 -9.92 -5.89
C ALA A 298 -15.71 -10.52 -6.14
N VAL A 299 -15.12 -10.35 -7.33
CA VAL A 299 -13.81 -10.95 -7.66
C VAL A 299 -12.67 -10.02 -7.21
N ARG A 300 -11.90 -10.51 -6.23
CA ARG A 300 -10.79 -9.76 -5.59
C ARG A 300 -9.54 -9.62 -6.45
N SER A 301 -9.17 -10.67 -7.20
CA SER A 301 -7.98 -10.66 -8.07
C SER A 301 -8.22 -9.80 -9.30
N ARG A 302 -7.41 -8.75 -9.52
CA ARG A 302 -7.53 -7.84 -10.68
C ARG A 302 -7.41 -8.58 -12.01
N ARG A 303 -6.42 -9.46 -12.14
CA ARG A 303 -6.20 -10.26 -13.36
C ARG A 303 -7.37 -11.21 -13.61
N SER A 304 -7.84 -11.91 -12.58
CA SER A 304 -8.98 -12.82 -12.69
C SER A 304 -10.26 -12.06 -13.01
N ARG A 305 -10.50 -10.90 -12.39
CA ARG A 305 -11.65 -10.04 -12.66
C ARG A 305 -11.68 -9.57 -14.11
N LEU A 306 -10.56 -9.07 -14.63
CA LEU A 306 -10.49 -8.61 -16.03
C LEU A 306 -10.70 -9.75 -17.03
N VAL A 307 -10.08 -10.91 -16.81
CA VAL A 307 -10.26 -12.09 -17.67
C VAL A 307 -11.71 -12.57 -17.63
N THR A 308 -12.33 -12.66 -16.44
CA THR A 308 -13.71 -13.10 -16.28
C THR A 308 -14.70 -12.09 -16.89
N LEU A 309 -14.49 -10.78 -16.72
CA LEU A 309 -15.33 -9.75 -17.35
C LEU A 309 -15.25 -9.82 -18.87
N ALA A 310 -14.05 -9.96 -19.43
CA ALA A 310 -13.87 -10.12 -20.87
C ALA A 310 -14.54 -11.40 -21.40
N ALA A 311 -14.39 -12.52 -20.68
CA ALA A 311 -15.01 -13.79 -21.05
C ALA A 311 -16.55 -13.72 -21.02
N LEU A 312 -17.13 -13.13 -19.97
CA LEU A 312 -18.58 -12.93 -19.87
C LEU A 312 -19.11 -11.99 -20.94
N PHE A 313 -18.38 -10.91 -21.27
CA PHE A 313 -18.76 -10.01 -22.34
C PHE A 313 -18.82 -10.72 -23.69
N TRP A 314 -17.77 -11.49 -24.04
CA TRP A 314 -17.77 -12.26 -25.29
C TRP A 314 -18.83 -13.35 -25.32
N LEU A 315 -19.08 -14.03 -24.19
CA LEU A 315 -20.17 -15.00 -24.07
C LEU A 315 -21.52 -14.34 -24.34
N MET A 316 -21.77 -13.15 -23.78
CA MET A 316 -22.98 -12.38 -24.01
C MET A 316 -23.15 -12.03 -25.49
N VAL A 317 -22.12 -11.45 -26.12
CA VAL A 317 -22.15 -11.07 -27.54
C VAL A 317 -22.43 -12.28 -28.44
N LEU A 318 -21.80 -13.43 -28.18
CA LEU A 318 -21.99 -14.64 -28.97
C LEU A 318 -23.39 -15.25 -28.78
N ALA A 319 -23.89 -15.28 -27.54
CA ALA A 319 -25.23 -15.74 -27.24
C ALA A 319 -26.30 -14.85 -27.89
N ASP A 320 -26.15 -13.53 -27.76
CA ASP A 320 -27.03 -12.53 -28.36
C ASP A 320 -27.06 -12.68 -29.89
N LEU A 321 -25.89 -12.79 -30.54
CA LEU A 321 -25.79 -12.99 -31.99
C LEU A 321 -26.48 -14.29 -32.44
N ALA A 322 -26.26 -15.39 -31.73
CA ALA A 322 -26.88 -16.67 -32.04
C ALA A 322 -28.40 -16.61 -31.96
N ILE A 323 -28.94 -15.97 -30.90
CA ILE A 323 -30.38 -15.84 -30.70
C ILE A 323 -30.99 -14.94 -31.78
N VAL A 324 -30.35 -13.82 -32.10
CA VAL A 324 -30.81 -12.93 -33.16
C VAL A 324 -30.83 -13.65 -34.51
N LEU A 325 -29.79 -14.41 -34.84
CA LEU A 325 -29.75 -15.22 -36.06
C LEU A 325 -30.87 -16.27 -36.08
N VAL A 326 -31.10 -16.99 -34.98
CA VAL A 326 -32.16 -18.00 -34.89
C VAL A 326 -33.55 -17.36 -35.00
N VAL A 327 -33.79 -16.21 -34.38
CA VAL A 327 -35.08 -15.51 -34.47
C VAL A 327 -35.29 -14.87 -35.83
N ALA A 328 -34.22 -14.40 -36.50
CA ALA A 328 -34.30 -13.76 -37.82
C ALA A 328 -34.34 -14.76 -38.99
N ILE A 329 -33.73 -15.95 -38.84
CA ILE A 329 -33.61 -16.99 -39.88
C ILE A 329 -34.54 -18.19 -39.60
N GLY A 330 -35.07 -18.30 -38.37
CA GLY A 330 -36.01 -19.34 -37.96
C GLY A 330 -37.28 -19.37 -38.83
N PRO A 331 -37.93 -20.54 -38.91
CA PRO A 331 -38.84 -20.93 -39.98
C PRO A 331 -40.04 -20.01 -40.18
#